data_AF-A0A943SM41-F1
#
_entry.id   AF-A0A943SM41-F1
#
_cell.length_a   1.000
_cell.length_b   1.000
_cell.length_c   1.000
_cell.angle_alpha   90.00
_cell.angle_beta   90.00
_cell.angle_gamma   90.00
#
_symmetry.space_group_name_H-M   'P 1'
#
loop_
_entity.id
_entity.type
_entity.pdbx_description
1 polymer ?
#
loop_
_entity_poly.entity_id
_entity_poly.type
_entity_poly.pdbx_seq_one_letter_code
_entity_poly.pdbx_strand_id
1 'polypeptide(L)'
;MENFNVYQDIEARTNGEIYIGVVGPVRTGKSTFITKMMELLVLPNISDENEKVRVTDELPQSGAGRSIMTTQPRFVPGEAIEISLDDKAKMHV
;
A
#
# COMPACT_ATOMS: atom_id res chain seq x y z
N MET A 1 25.73 18.89 -19.56
CA MET A 1 24.49 18.98 -18.76
C MET A 1 24.36 17.62 -18.10
N GLU A 2 24.69 17.51 -16.82
CA GLU A 2 24.53 16.24 -16.09
C GLU A 2 23.03 15.92 -16.08
N ASN A 3 22.65 14.90 -16.85
CA ASN A 3 21.31 14.36 -16.78
C ASN A 3 21.16 13.72 -15.41
N PHE A 4 20.60 14.48 -14.46
CA PHE A 4 20.23 13.99 -13.15
C PHE A 4 19.11 12.97 -13.34
N ASN A 5 19.49 11.72 -13.61
CA ASN A 5 18.56 10.67 -13.95
C ASN A 5 18.06 10.05 -12.64
N VAL A 6 17.21 10.81 -11.95
CA VAL A 6 16.64 10.48 -10.63
C VAL A 6 16.11 9.04 -10.60
N TYR A 7 15.53 8.57 -11.70
CA TYR A 7 15.03 7.20 -11.81
C TYR A 7 16.14 6.14 -11.82
N GLN A 8 17.26 6.38 -12.50
CA GLN A 8 18.43 5.48 -12.47
C GLN A 8 19.08 5.45 -11.09
N ASP A 9 19.13 6.59 -10.40
CA ASP A 9 19.68 6.67 -9.04
C ASP A 9 18.78 5.99 -8.02
N ILE A 10 17.45 6.08 -8.18
CA ILE A 10 16.49 5.34 -7.35
C ILE A 10 16.64 3.85 -7.60
N GLU A 11 16.62 3.41 -8.86
CA GLU A 11 16.79 2.00 -9.23
C GLU A 11 18.08 1.41 -8.63
N ALA A 12 19.21 2.11 -8.78
CA ALA A 12 20.50 1.66 -8.28
C ALA A 12 20.61 1.59 -6.75
N ARG A 13 19.80 2.38 -6.01
CA ARG A 13 19.91 2.49 -4.53
C ARG A 13 18.81 1.75 -3.78
N THR A 14 17.63 1.67 -4.35
CA THR A 14 16.44 1.10 -3.70
C THR A 14 15.87 -0.09 -4.47
N ASN A 15 16.58 -0.58 -5.49
CA ASN A 15 16.10 -1.65 -6.36
C ASN A 15 14.75 -1.31 -7.02
N GLY A 16 14.52 -0.02 -7.29
CA GLY A 16 13.28 0.49 -7.86
C GLY A 16 12.14 0.72 -6.86
N GLU A 17 12.35 0.46 -5.57
CA GLU A 17 11.32 0.66 -4.54
C GLU A 17 11.31 2.11 -4.04
N ILE A 18 10.13 2.70 -3.92
CA ILE A 18 9.95 4.07 -3.41
C ILE A 18 8.97 4.04 -2.24
N TYR A 19 9.45 4.48 -1.07
CA TYR A 19 8.63 4.60 0.13
C TYR A 19 8.30 6.07 0.40
N ILE A 20 7.01 6.38 0.58
CA ILE A 20 6.52 7.73 0.89
C ILE A 20 5.93 7.74 2.30
N GLY A 21 6.53 8.52 3.20
CA GLY A 21 6.04 8.71 4.56
C GLY A 21 5.28 10.03 4.72
N VAL A 22 4.01 9.96 5.15
CA VAL A 22 3.20 11.15 5.44
C VAL A 22 3.03 11.31 6.95
N VAL A 23 3.68 12.33 7.52
CA VAL A 23 3.72 12.58 8.98
C VAL A 23 3.00 13.88 9.32
N GLY A 24 2.29 13.90 10.46
CA GLY A 24 1.66 15.12 10.97
C GLY A 24 0.66 14.86 12.10
N PRO A 25 0.22 15.93 12.80
CA PRO A 25 -0.70 15.84 13.94
C PRO A 25 -2.03 15.13 13.64
N VAL A 26 -2.78 14.76 14.68
CA VAL A 26 -4.07 14.08 14.51
C VAL A 26 -5.04 14.99 13.74
N ARG A 27 -5.86 14.39 12.85
CA ARG A 27 -6.91 15.09 12.07
C ARG A 27 -6.41 16.14 11.07
N THR A 28 -5.13 16.14 10.70
CA THR A 28 -4.60 17.02 9.64
C THR A 28 -4.87 16.52 8.21
N GLY A 29 -5.75 15.53 8.03
CA GLY A 29 -6.11 15.02 6.70
C GLY A 29 -5.07 14.10 6.05
N LYS A 30 -4.14 13.52 6.82
CA LYS A 30 -3.10 12.61 6.29
C LYS A 30 -3.67 11.46 5.46
N SER A 31 -4.67 10.75 5.97
CA SER A 31 -5.32 9.67 5.23
C SER A 31 -5.99 10.19 3.96
N THR A 32 -6.69 11.33 4.05
CA THR A 32 -7.33 11.98 2.88
C THR A 32 -6.31 12.37 1.80
N PHE A 33 -5.13 12.84 2.20
CA PHE A 33 -4.05 13.16 1.26
C PHE A 33 -3.54 11.91 0.54
N ILE A 34 -3.27 10.83 1.28
CA ILE A 34 -2.82 9.55 0.71
C ILE A 34 -3.86 9.01 -0.28
N THR A 35 -5.13 8.94 0.12
CA THR A 35 -6.22 8.46 -0.73
C THR A 35 -6.31 9.29 -2.02
N LYS A 36 -6.34 10.63 -1.92
CA LYS A 36 -6.44 11.50 -3.10
C LYS A 36 -5.21 11.45 -4.00
N MET A 37 -4.00 11.34 -3.45
CA MET A 37 -2.79 11.19 -4.24
C MET A 37 -2.86 9.91 -5.06
N MET A 38 -3.23 8.80 -4.43
CA MET A 38 -3.31 7.50 -5.10
C MET A 38 -4.40 7.50 -6.18
N GLU A 39 -5.58 8.06 -5.90
CA GLU A 39 -6.69 8.16 -6.86
C GLU A 39 -6.37 9.04 -8.07
N LEU A 40 -5.71 10.18 -7.87
CA LEU A 40 -5.51 11.18 -8.93
C LEU A 40 -4.21 10.97 -9.72
N LEU A 41 -3.16 10.46 -9.08
CA LEU A 41 -1.82 10.40 -9.66
C LEU A 41 -1.35 8.97 -9.93
N VAL A 42 -1.80 7.98 -9.16
CA VAL A 42 -1.26 6.61 -9.25
C VAL A 42 -2.21 5.70 -10.03
N LEU A 43 -3.46 5.51 -9.55
CA LEU A 43 -4.44 4.60 -10.16
C LEU A 43 -4.68 4.82 -11.67
N PRO A 44 -4.70 6.07 -12.21
CA PRO A 44 -4.87 6.27 -13.65
C PRO A 44 -3.69 5.80 -14.49
N ASN A 45 -2.51 5.65 -13.89
CA ASN A 45 -1.28 5.25 -14.57
C ASN A 45 -0.97 3.75 -14.44
N ILE A 46 -1.80 2.97 -13.73
CA ILE A 46 -1.68 1.51 -13.65
C ILE A 46 -2.34 0.91 -14.90
N SER A 47 -1.57 0.15 -15.69
CA SER A 47 -2.05 -0.47 -16.93
C SER A 47 -2.76 -1.80 -16.73
N ASP A 48 -2.45 -2.55 -15.66
CA ASP A 48 -3.13 -3.80 -15.32
C ASP A 48 -4.38 -3.54 -14.48
N GLU A 49 -5.54 -3.91 -15.00
CA GLU A 49 -6.81 -3.75 -14.30
C GLU A 49 -6.90 -4.62 -13.03
N ASN A 50 -6.25 -5.79 -12.97
CA ASN A 50 -6.23 -6.61 -11.75
C ASN A 50 -5.40 -5.95 -10.64
N GLU A 51 -4.27 -5.37 -11.02
CA GLU A 51 -3.40 -4.62 -10.09
C GLU A 51 -4.12 -3.38 -9.57
N LYS A 52 -4.81 -2.66 -10.45
CA LYS A 52 -5.59 -1.48 -10.10
C LYS A 52 -6.70 -1.77 -9.09
N VAL A 53 -7.43 -2.88 -9.26
CA VAL A 53 -8.46 -3.32 -8.30
C VAL A 53 -7.84 -3.64 -6.95
N ARG A 54 -6.74 -4.42 -6.93
CA ARG A 54 -6.02 -4.75 -5.69
C ARG A 54 -5.53 -3.52 -4.95
N VAL A 55 -4.87 -2.60 -5.65
CA VAL A 55 -4.38 -1.35 -5.07
C VAL A 55 -5.53 -0.54 -4.49
N THR A 56 -6.67 -0.45 -5.20
CA THR A 56 -7.86 0.25 -4.71
C THR A 56 -8.41 -0.34 -3.41
N ASP A 57 -8.44 -1.67 -3.29
CA ASP A 57 -8.88 -2.36 -2.09
C ASP A 57 -7.91 -2.18 -0.91
N GLU A 58 -6.62 -2.04 -1.19
CA GLU A 58 -5.57 -1.80 -0.19
C GLU A 58 -5.46 -0.34 0.29
N LEU A 59 -6.07 0.61 -0.44
CA LEU A 59 -6.01 2.03 -0.08
C LEU A 59 -6.70 2.30 1.27
N PRO A 60 -6.14 3.25 2.07
CA PRO A 60 -6.75 3.61 3.34
C PRO A 60 -8.15 4.18 3.10
N GLN A 61 -9.16 3.42 3.52
CA GLN A 61 -10.54 3.88 3.55
C GLN A 61 -10.66 4.95 4.63
N SER A 62 -10.93 6.19 4.22
CA SER A 62 -11.02 7.31 5.16
C SER A 62 -12.21 7.11 6.10
N GLY A 63 -11.97 7.03 7.41
CA GLY A 63 -13.02 6.90 8.41
C GLY A 63 -13.87 8.17 8.49
N ALA A 64 -15.10 8.12 7.99
CA ALA A 64 -16.05 9.23 7.95
C ALA A 64 -16.66 9.63 9.33
N GLY A 65 -16.04 9.24 10.45
CA GLY A 65 -16.61 9.38 11.80
C GLY A 65 -15.90 10.41 12.68
N ARG A 66 -16.64 11.02 13.62
CA ARG A 66 -16.12 11.88 14.71
C ARG A 66 -15.23 11.13 15.73
N SER A 67 -15.16 9.80 15.65
CA SER A 67 -14.36 8.94 16.53
C SER A 67 -12.95 8.72 15.98
N ILE A 68 -11.96 8.53 16.86
CA ILE A 68 -10.60 8.14 16.46
C ILE A 68 -10.67 6.74 15.85
N MET A 69 -10.64 6.67 14.53
CA MET A 69 -10.62 5.41 13.81
C MET A 69 -9.17 5.08 13.46
N THR A 70 -8.61 4.11 14.15
CA THR A 70 -7.50 3.31 13.64
C THR A 70 -8.11 1.94 13.42
N THR A 71 -8.57 1.68 12.20
CA THR A 71 -8.82 0.30 11.80
C THR A 71 -7.46 -0.39 11.85
N GLN A 72 -7.27 -1.23 12.86
CA GLN A 72 -6.19 -2.20 12.85
C GLN A 72 -6.39 -2.98 11.55
N PRO A 73 -5.45 -2.91 10.58
CA PRO A 73 -5.60 -3.64 9.34
C PRO A 73 -5.81 -5.10 9.73
N ARG A 74 -6.95 -5.68 9.33
CA ARG A 74 -7.11 -7.12 9.43
C ARG A 74 -6.10 -7.67 8.44
N PHE A 75 -4.93 -8.03 8.95
CA PHE A 75 -3.90 -8.71 8.18
C PHE A 75 -4.47 -10.07 7.80
N VAL A 76 -5.16 -10.10 6.67
CA VAL A 76 -5.52 -11.33 5.98
C VAL A 76 -4.42 -11.49 4.94
N PRO A 77 -3.51 -12.47 5.10
CA PRO A 77 -2.46 -12.73 4.13
C PRO A 77 -3.07 -12.87 2.73
N GLY A 78 -2.53 -12.16 1.74
CA GLY A 78 -2.95 -12.28 0.34
C GLY A 78 -2.53 -13.61 -0.31
N GLU A 79 -1.69 -14.38 0.39
CA GLU A 79 -1.22 -15.70 0.01
C GLU A 79 -1.56 -16.70 1.11
N ALA A 80 -2.00 -17.89 0.70
CA ALA A 80 -2.34 -18.95 1.63
C ALA A 80 -1.11 -19.36 2.46
N ILE A 81 -1.23 -19.27 3.78
CA ILE A 81 -0.17 -19.68 4.70
C ILE A 81 -0.17 -21.20 4.83
N GLU A 82 1.02 -21.81 4.87
CA GLU A 82 1.15 -23.25 5.12
C GLU A 82 1.00 -23.50 6.63
N ILE A 83 -0.09 -24.18 7.02
CA ILE A 83 -0.33 -24.64 8.39
C ILE A 83 0.02 -26.12 8.46
N SER A 84 0.85 -26.50 9.43
CA SER A 84 1.13 -27.90 9.75
C SER A 84 0.30 -28.35 10.95
N LEU A 85 -0.55 -29.36 10.76
CA LEU A 85 -1.23 -30.05 11.87
C LEU A 85 -0.37 -31.23 12.31
N ASP A 86 0.18 -31.13 13.52
CA ASP A 86 0.92 -32.19 14.23
C ASP A 86 1.98 -32.93 13.37
N ASP A 87 2.67 -32.21 12.49
CA ASP A 87 3.65 -32.72 11.51
C ASP A 87 3.12 -33.80 10.55
N LYS A 88 1.80 -34.00 10.48
CA LYS A 88 1.15 -35.07 9.70
C LYS A 88 0.42 -34.56 8.47
N ALA A 89 0.04 -33.29 8.45
CA ALA A 89 -0.67 -32.68 7.34
C ALA A 89 -0.21 -31.24 7.12
N LYS A 90 0.02 -30.88 5.85
CA LYS A 90 0.30 -29.51 5.40
C LYS A 90 -0.94 -29.00 4.67
N MET A 91 -1.46 -27.86 5.09
CA MET A 91 -2.64 -27.23 4.50
C MET A 91 -2.32 -25.78 4.16
N HIS A 92 -2.70 -25.35 2.95
CA HIS A 92 -2.62 -23.95 2.53
C HIS A 92 -3.96 -23.27 2.88
N VAL A 93 -3.93 -22.25 3.75
CA VAL A 93 -5.12 -21.49 4.21
C VAL A 93 -4.97 -20.01 3.96
#